data_AF-A0A8C6DWA4-F1
#
_entry.id   AF-A0A8C6DWA4-F1
#
_cell.length_a   1.000
_cell.length_b   1.000
_cell.length_c   1.000
_cell.angle_alpha   90.00
_cell.angle_beta   90.00
_cell.angle_gamma   90.00
#
_symmetry.space_group_name_H-M   'P 1'
#
loop_
_entity.id
_entity.type
_entity.pdbx_description
1 polymer ?
#
loop_
_entity_poly.entity_id
_entity_poly.type
_entity_poly.pdbx_seq_one_letter_code
_entity_poly.pdbx_strand_id
1 'polypeptide(L)'
;MIFSPEGFPGPGHTGRETLDTQGSLIIRNVTTLDAGSYTVVLETSRGRSSATEQIQLKASYDGVQLVTFPGNRQGILRSDLNYSVILQWAALITPEPVLQWTFNGRPRGTGERLIIHRLSVKDLGTYLCLAENSQGVYLSQPVTIMLPQADVEPTEPAPISQNPPLSLSGGSAIALIVAASVAGLVLVGSMLFTFIQKLRYLPSLSPIHAASTRHRALSAARLKPNQQPYLREREVHSERMAWTLDVPHPTSQFPK
;
A
#
# COMPACT_ATOMS: atom_id res chain seq x y z
N MET A 1 39.72 -38.91 -8.50
CA MET A 1 40.94 -38.65 -9.29
C MET A 1 40.52 -38.42 -10.73
N ILE A 2 40.80 -37.23 -11.28
CA ILE A 2 40.38 -36.83 -12.64
C ILE A 2 41.39 -37.38 -13.67
N PHE A 3 42.68 -37.27 -13.38
CA PHE A 3 43.76 -37.86 -14.19
C PHE A 3 44.66 -38.73 -13.31
N SER A 4 45.17 -39.83 -13.86
CA SER A 4 46.21 -40.66 -13.24
C SER A 4 47.59 -39.97 -13.33
N PRO A 5 48.61 -40.43 -12.59
CA PRO A 5 49.99 -39.90 -12.69
C PRO A 5 50.57 -39.99 -14.11
N GLU A 6 50.06 -40.92 -14.92
CA GLU A 6 50.46 -41.17 -16.31
C GLU A 6 49.70 -40.27 -17.30
N GLY A 7 48.78 -39.42 -16.81
CA GLY A 7 47.97 -38.51 -17.62
C GLY A 7 46.72 -39.14 -18.23
N PHE A 8 46.39 -40.39 -17.86
CA PHE A 8 45.19 -41.06 -18.36
C PHE A 8 43.93 -40.64 -17.61
N PRO A 9 42.75 -40.65 -18.25
CA PRO A 9 41.47 -40.41 -17.60
C PRO A 9 41.24 -41.34 -16.40
N GLY A 10 40.94 -40.74 -15.25
CA GLY A 10 40.58 -41.47 -14.02
C GLY A 10 39.07 -41.62 -13.84
N PRO A 11 38.62 -42.25 -12.73
CA PRO A 11 37.20 -42.46 -12.45
C PRO A 11 36.36 -41.18 -12.29
N GLY A 12 37.02 -40.05 -12.02
CA GLY A 12 36.36 -38.74 -11.93
C GLY A 12 36.39 -37.93 -13.22
N HIS A 13 36.90 -38.50 -14.33
CA HIS A 13 36.91 -37.84 -15.64
C HIS A 13 35.53 -37.94 -16.28
N THR A 14 35.00 -36.82 -16.78
CA THR A 14 33.68 -36.72 -17.41
C THR A 14 33.76 -36.46 -18.91
N GLY A 15 34.97 -36.45 -19.49
CA GLY A 15 35.19 -36.07 -20.89
C GLY A 15 35.30 -34.56 -21.11
N ARG A 16 35.07 -33.75 -20.08
CA ARG A 16 35.12 -32.27 -20.14
C ARG A 16 36.47 -31.72 -19.71
N GLU A 17 37.25 -32.52 -18.98
CA GLU A 17 38.53 -32.16 -18.40
C GLU A 17 39.67 -32.51 -19.36
N THR A 18 40.61 -31.59 -19.52
CA THR A 18 41.84 -31.77 -20.31
C THR A 18 43.00 -31.10 -19.60
N LEU A 19 44.22 -31.61 -19.77
CA LEU A 19 45.44 -30.93 -19.34
C LEU A 19 46.05 -30.17 -20.53
N ASP A 20 46.49 -28.94 -20.31
CA ASP A 20 47.28 -28.21 -21.30
C ASP A 20 48.76 -28.66 -21.30
N THR A 21 49.58 -28.06 -22.18
CA THR A 21 51.01 -28.39 -22.29
C THR A 21 51.85 -27.93 -21.09
N GLN A 22 51.29 -27.11 -20.20
CA GLN A 22 51.92 -26.63 -18.97
C GLN A 22 51.41 -27.39 -17.72
N GLY A 23 50.49 -28.35 -17.89
CA GLY A 23 49.89 -29.11 -16.80
C GLY A 23 48.72 -28.41 -16.11
N SER A 24 48.16 -27.35 -16.69
CA SER A 24 46.95 -26.70 -16.18
C SER A 24 45.72 -27.54 -16.48
N LEU A 25 44.83 -27.68 -15.50
CA LEU A 25 43.53 -28.33 -15.67
C LEU A 25 42.56 -27.38 -16.38
N ILE A 26 42.10 -27.76 -17.56
CA ILE A 26 41.04 -27.08 -18.30
C ILE A 26 39.77 -27.93 -18.19
N ILE A 27 38.70 -27.33 -17.67
CA ILE A 27 37.36 -27.94 -17.62
C ILE A 27 36.45 -27.16 -18.56
N ARG A 28 35.83 -27.83 -19.53
CA ARG A 28 34.89 -27.21 -20.48
C ARG A 28 33.46 -27.30 -19.95
N ASN A 29 32.62 -26.35 -20.34
CA ASN A 29 31.20 -26.28 -19.97
C ASN A 29 31.02 -26.37 -18.43
N VAL A 30 31.70 -25.46 -17.73
CA VAL A 30 31.72 -25.39 -16.27
C VAL A 30 30.33 -24.99 -15.74
N THR A 31 29.87 -25.72 -14.74
CA THR A 31 28.62 -25.52 -14.01
C THR A 31 28.89 -25.19 -12.55
N THR A 32 27.90 -24.71 -11.81
CA THR A 32 28.05 -24.49 -10.36
C THR A 32 28.36 -25.76 -9.57
N LEU A 33 28.08 -26.94 -10.12
CA LEU A 33 28.44 -28.24 -9.53
C LEU A 33 29.93 -28.55 -9.63
N ASP A 34 30.63 -27.89 -10.55
CA ASP A 34 32.07 -28.03 -10.71
C ASP A 34 32.84 -27.15 -9.70
N ALA A 35 32.14 -26.34 -8.87
CA ALA A 35 32.76 -25.60 -7.78
C ALA A 35 33.23 -26.55 -6.67
N GLY A 36 34.42 -26.29 -6.12
CA GLY A 36 34.98 -27.15 -5.08
C GLY A 36 36.49 -27.03 -4.95
N SER A 37 37.06 -27.88 -4.10
CA SER A 37 38.52 -27.97 -3.94
C SER A 37 39.10 -28.93 -4.98
N TYR A 38 40.08 -28.44 -5.75
CA TYR A 38 40.86 -29.25 -6.69
C TYR A 38 42.27 -29.41 -6.16
N THR A 39 42.73 -30.65 -6.10
CA THR A 39 44.08 -30.97 -5.62
C THR A 39 44.91 -31.50 -6.77
N VAL A 40 46.02 -30.83 -7.05
CA VAL A 40 47.08 -31.37 -7.90
C VAL A 40 48.06 -32.14 -7.02
N VAL A 41 48.44 -33.33 -7.48
CA VAL A 41 49.40 -34.19 -6.78
C VAL A 41 50.55 -34.43 -7.75
N LEU A 42 51.76 -34.06 -7.33
CA LEU A 42 53.00 -34.33 -8.03
C LEU A 42 53.72 -35.48 -7.33
N GLU A 43 53.90 -36.58 -8.03
CA GLU A 43 54.69 -37.72 -7.56
C GLU A 43 56.03 -37.75 -8.31
N THR A 44 57.13 -37.72 -7.56
CA THR A 44 58.49 -37.81 -8.10
C THR A 44 59.25 -38.93 -7.41
N SER A 45 60.40 -39.34 -7.95
CA SER A 45 61.28 -40.33 -7.30
C SER A 45 61.78 -39.89 -5.92
N ARG A 46 61.70 -38.59 -5.60
CA ARG A 46 62.11 -38.01 -4.31
C ARG A 46 60.94 -37.87 -3.32
N GLY A 47 59.72 -38.22 -3.72
CA GLY A 47 58.54 -38.15 -2.87
C GLY A 47 57.34 -37.48 -3.55
N ARG A 48 56.27 -37.35 -2.76
CA ARG A 48 54.96 -36.83 -3.17
C ARG A 48 54.74 -35.43 -2.62
N SER A 49 54.34 -34.51 -3.49
CA SER A 49 53.90 -33.15 -3.14
C SER A 49 52.48 -32.94 -3.63
N SER A 50 51.73 -32.07 -2.98
CA SER A 50 50.37 -31.72 -3.42
C SER A 50 50.04 -30.28 -3.09
N ALA A 51 49.32 -29.62 -4.00
CA ALA A 51 48.74 -28.30 -3.78
C ALA A 51 47.24 -28.40 -4.00
N THR A 52 46.46 -27.72 -3.15
CA THR A 52 44.99 -27.68 -3.25
C THR A 52 44.55 -26.25 -3.41
N GLU A 53 43.67 -26.02 -4.38
CA GLU A 53 43.07 -24.73 -4.66
C GLU A 53 41.55 -24.85 -4.58
N GLN A 54 40.90 -23.84 -3.99
CA GLN A 54 39.45 -23.74 -4.00
C GLN A 54 38.96 -22.94 -5.19
N ILE A 55 38.23 -23.60 -6.09
CA ILE A 55 37.54 -22.94 -7.18
C ILE A 55 36.17 -22.52 -6.68
N GLN A 56 36.02 -21.22 -6.45
CA GLN A 56 34.75 -20.58 -6.13
C GLN A 56 34.15 -20.05 -7.43
N LEU A 57 33.10 -20.70 -7.93
CA LEU A 57 32.37 -20.19 -9.08
C LEU A 57 31.35 -19.16 -8.59
N LYS A 58 31.67 -17.89 -8.78
CA LYS A 58 30.63 -16.85 -8.76
C LYS A 58 29.91 -16.90 -10.10
N ALA A 59 28.60 -17.11 -10.06
CA ALA A 59 27.75 -16.80 -11.22
C ALA A 59 28.00 -15.32 -11.57
N SER A 60 28.71 -15.07 -12.67
CA SER A 60 28.87 -13.73 -13.20
C SER A 60 27.52 -13.31 -13.74
N TYR A 61 26.86 -12.36 -13.08
CA TYR A 61 25.53 -11.87 -13.46
C TYR A 61 25.55 -10.91 -14.66
N ASP A 62 26.55 -10.99 -15.53
CA ASP A 62 26.56 -10.32 -16.84
C ASP A 62 25.78 -11.15 -17.88
N GLY A 63 24.61 -11.65 -17.44
CA GLY A 63 23.68 -12.38 -18.29
C GLY A 63 22.84 -11.44 -19.14
N VAL A 64 22.24 -11.96 -20.20
CA VAL A 64 21.34 -11.18 -21.06
C VAL A 64 20.12 -10.72 -20.25
N GLN A 65 19.84 -9.42 -20.27
CA GLN A 65 18.62 -8.89 -19.66
C GLN A 65 17.40 -9.34 -20.46
N LEU A 66 16.44 -9.94 -19.75
CA LEU A 66 15.16 -10.31 -20.36
C LEU A 66 14.26 -9.09 -20.47
N VAL A 67 13.56 -8.98 -21.59
CA VAL A 67 12.43 -8.06 -21.72
C VAL A 67 11.22 -8.75 -21.12
N THR A 68 10.49 -8.06 -20.23
CA THR A 68 9.37 -8.65 -19.51
C THR A 68 8.11 -7.80 -19.56
N PHE A 69 6.96 -8.47 -19.52
CA PHE A 69 5.67 -7.82 -19.30
C PHE A 69 4.89 -8.55 -18.20
N PRO A 70 4.46 -7.85 -17.12
CA PRO A 70 4.84 -6.48 -16.78
C PRO A 70 6.36 -6.33 -16.59
N GLY A 71 6.84 -5.08 -16.63
CA GLY A 71 8.27 -4.79 -16.44
C GLY A 71 8.78 -5.32 -15.10
N ASN A 72 10.00 -5.84 -15.08
CA ASN A 72 10.66 -6.25 -13.84
C ASN A 72 11.56 -5.14 -13.29
N ARG A 73 11.86 -5.18 -12.00
CA ARG A 73 12.87 -4.33 -11.35
C ARG A 73 13.92 -5.23 -10.73
N GLN A 74 15.17 -5.11 -11.18
CA GLN A 74 16.30 -5.90 -10.66
C GLN A 74 16.03 -7.41 -10.67
N GLY A 75 15.41 -7.93 -11.75
CA GLY A 75 15.08 -9.34 -11.86
C GLY A 75 13.85 -9.77 -11.07
N ILE A 76 13.10 -8.85 -10.44
CA ILE A 76 11.85 -9.16 -9.74
C ILE A 76 10.67 -8.67 -10.57
N LEU A 77 9.82 -9.60 -11.00
CA LEU A 77 8.58 -9.34 -11.72
C LEU A 77 7.40 -9.58 -10.79
N ARG A 78 6.63 -8.52 -10.51
CA ARG A 78 5.44 -8.59 -9.67
C ARG A 78 4.20 -8.59 -10.55
N SER A 79 3.33 -9.57 -10.37
CA SER A 79 2.08 -9.67 -11.12
C SER A 79 1.02 -10.45 -10.33
N ASP A 80 -0.22 -9.98 -10.41
CA ASP A 80 -1.37 -10.64 -9.80
C ASP A 80 -1.70 -11.97 -10.48
N LEU A 81 -2.34 -12.86 -9.74
CA LEU A 81 -2.85 -14.12 -10.29
C LEU A 81 -3.88 -13.85 -11.41
N ASN A 82 -3.99 -14.79 -12.35
CA ASN A 82 -4.81 -14.72 -13.56
C ASN A 82 -4.38 -13.69 -14.62
N TYR A 83 -3.37 -12.84 -14.37
CA TYR A 83 -2.77 -12.00 -15.40
C TYR A 83 -1.81 -12.81 -16.30
N SER A 84 -1.53 -12.30 -17.50
CA SER A 84 -0.52 -12.91 -18.37
C SER A 84 0.85 -12.30 -18.10
N VAL A 85 1.87 -13.15 -18.01
CA VAL A 85 3.27 -12.72 -17.90
C VAL A 85 4.06 -13.18 -19.12
N ILE A 86 4.90 -12.29 -19.64
CA ILE A 86 5.77 -12.56 -20.78
C ILE A 86 7.21 -12.35 -20.35
N LEU A 87 8.06 -13.33 -20.65
CA LEU A 87 9.52 -13.26 -20.57
C LEU A 87 10.06 -13.42 -21.99
N GLN A 88 10.92 -12.52 -22.44
CA GLN A 88 11.45 -12.52 -23.80
C GLN A 88 12.98 -12.38 -23.80
N TRP A 89 13.61 -13.25 -24.57
CA TRP A 89 15.01 -13.12 -24.94
C TRP A 89 15.18 -12.00 -25.97
N ALA A 90 16.06 -11.04 -25.73
CA ALA A 90 16.20 -9.85 -26.58
C ALA A 90 17.64 -9.59 -27.07
N ALA A 91 18.56 -10.56 -26.93
CA ALA A 91 19.92 -10.43 -27.43
C ALA A 91 20.10 -11.14 -28.78
N LEU A 92 20.83 -10.49 -29.68
CA LEU A 92 21.24 -11.07 -30.95
C LEU A 92 22.52 -11.89 -30.73
N ILE A 93 22.43 -13.20 -30.97
CA ILE A 93 23.56 -14.12 -30.93
C ILE A 93 23.73 -14.73 -32.32
N THR A 94 24.97 -14.79 -32.81
CA THR A 94 25.31 -15.39 -34.11
C THR A 94 26.35 -16.49 -33.92
N PRO A 95 26.16 -17.69 -34.50
CA PRO A 95 24.97 -18.16 -35.21
C PRO A 95 23.71 -18.23 -34.33
N GLU A 96 22.52 -18.30 -34.94
CA GLU A 96 21.25 -18.32 -34.22
C GLU A 96 21.21 -19.43 -33.16
N PRO A 97 20.95 -19.11 -31.89
CA PRO A 97 20.96 -20.10 -30.82
C PRO A 97 19.63 -20.84 -30.69
N VAL A 98 19.70 -22.05 -30.15
CA VAL A 98 18.54 -22.76 -29.61
C VAL A 98 18.24 -22.23 -28.21
N LEU A 99 17.01 -21.73 -28.01
CA LEU A 99 16.57 -21.15 -26.74
C LEU A 99 15.78 -22.14 -25.90
N GLN A 100 16.18 -22.31 -24.64
CA GLN A 100 15.54 -23.17 -23.64
C GLN A 100 15.25 -22.41 -22.35
N TRP A 101 14.01 -22.46 -21.89
CA TRP A 101 13.57 -21.85 -20.65
C TRP A 101 13.59 -22.85 -19.50
N THR A 102 13.99 -22.38 -18.33
CA THR A 102 13.90 -23.13 -17.07
C THR A 102 13.05 -22.41 -16.05
N PHE A 103 12.37 -23.18 -15.20
CA PHE A 103 11.63 -22.75 -14.03
C PHE A 103 12.18 -23.48 -12.80
N ASN A 104 12.74 -22.73 -11.85
CA ASN A 104 13.43 -23.26 -10.67
C ASN A 104 14.45 -24.36 -11.04
N GLY A 105 15.22 -24.12 -12.10
CA GLY A 105 16.25 -25.03 -12.61
C GLY A 105 15.74 -26.21 -13.45
N ARG A 106 14.41 -26.36 -13.65
CA ARG A 106 13.83 -27.43 -14.47
C ARG A 106 13.39 -26.92 -15.84
N PRO A 107 13.54 -27.70 -16.93
CA PRO A 107 13.06 -27.29 -18.25
C PRO A 107 11.57 -26.96 -18.25
N ARG A 108 11.19 -25.85 -18.89
CA ARG A 108 9.81 -25.34 -18.93
C ARG A 108 9.31 -25.03 -20.33
N GLY A 109 10.19 -24.79 -21.29
CA GLY A 109 9.80 -24.51 -22.67
C GLY A 109 10.97 -24.10 -23.55
N THR A 110 10.69 -23.73 -24.79
CA THR A 110 11.68 -23.33 -25.79
C THR A 110 11.20 -22.11 -26.58
N GLY A 111 12.13 -21.43 -27.25
CA GLY A 111 11.84 -20.30 -28.14
C GLY A 111 12.08 -18.93 -27.51
N GLU A 112 11.89 -17.88 -28.30
CA GLU A 112 12.24 -16.50 -27.93
C GLU A 112 11.42 -15.95 -26.75
N ARG A 113 10.17 -16.40 -26.61
CA ARG A 113 9.25 -15.95 -25.56
C ARG A 113 8.72 -17.12 -24.75
N LEU A 114 8.71 -16.95 -23.44
CA LEU A 114 7.90 -17.75 -22.53
C LEU A 114 6.68 -16.93 -22.10
N ILE A 115 5.49 -17.43 -22.43
CA ILE A 115 4.22 -16.78 -22.10
C ILE A 115 3.50 -17.65 -21.08
N ILE A 116 3.22 -17.08 -19.91
CA ILE A 116 2.42 -17.70 -18.86
C ILE A 116 1.04 -17.07 -18.93
N HIS A 117 0.08 -17.82 -19.49
CA HIS A 117 -1.31 -17.41 -19.50
C HIS A 117 -1.94 -17.70 -18.15
N ARG A 118 -2.65 -16.70 -17.61
CA ARG A 118 -3.38 -16.80 -16.34
C ARG A 118 -2.47 -17.30 -15.20
N LEU A 119 -1.55 -16.43 -14.80
CA LEU A 119 -0.57 -16.69 -13.75
C LEU A 119 -1.21 -17.37 -12.54
N SER A 120 -0.63 -18.47 -12.10
CA SER A 120 -1.10 -19.23 -10.96
C SER A 120 0.01 -19.42 -9.92
N VAL A 121 -0.34 -19.84 -8.71
CA VAL A 121 0.61 -20.00 -7.60
C VAL A 121 1.77 -20.94 -7.96
N LYS A 122 1.52 -21.97 -8.77
CA LYS A 122 2.54 -22.94 -9.24
C LYS A 122 3.54 -22.35 -10.23
N ASP A 123 3.24 -21.19 -10.80
CA ASP A 123 4.09 -20.51 -11.78
C ASP A 123 4.96 -19.43 -11.10
N LEU A 124 4.81 -19.22 -9.80
CA LEU A 124 5.66 -18.30 -9.03
C LEU A 124 7.02 -18.96 -8.76
N GLY A 125 8.10 -18.21 -8.98
CA GLY A 125 9.46 -18.70 -8.87
C GLY A 125 10.41 -18.07 -9.88
N THR A 126 11.59 -18.65 -10.03
CA THR A 126 12.68 -18.07 -10.80
C THR A 126 12.76 -18.71 -12.18
N TYR A 127 12.79 -17.85 -13.20
CA TYR A 127 12.90 -18.20 -14.60
C TYR A 127 14.26 -17.77 -15.15
N LEU A 128 14.85 -18.64 -15.98
CA LEU A 128 16.13 -18.41 -16.63
C LEU A 128 16.04 -18.94 -18.06
N CYS A 129 16.56 -18.19 -19.03
CA CYS A 129 16.70 -18.65 -20.41
C CYS A 129 18.16 -19.00 -20.72
N LEU A 130 18.35 -20.13 -21.37
CA LEU A 130 19.61 -20.63 -21.88
C LEU A 130 19.58 -20.57 -23.40
N ALA A 131 20.60 -19.96 -23.98
CA ALA A 131 20.79 -19.86 -25.42
C ALA A 131 22.05 -20.63 -25.82
N GLU A 132 21.92 -21.65 -26.64
CA GLU A 132 23.04 -22.50 -27.06
C GLU A 132 23.23 -22.45 -28.57
N ASN A 133 24.46 -22.18 -29.02
CA ASN A 133 24.85 -22.28 -30.41
C ASN A 133 26.22 -22.95 -30.55
N SER A 134 26.76 -22.99 -31.77
CA SER A 134 28.08 -23.58 -32.03
C SER A 134 29.26 -22.85 -31.37
N GLN A 135 29.05 -21.61 -30.87
CA GLN A 135 30.07 -20.82 -30.17
C GLN A 135 30.04 -21.04 -28.66
N GLY A 136 28.90 -21.51 -28.12
CA GLY A 136 28.78 -21.84 -26.70
C GLY A 136 27.38 -21.63 -26.15
N VAL A 137 27.33 -21.52 -24.83
CA VAL A 137 26.11 -21.37 -24.03
C VAL A 137 26.10 -19.99 -23.38
N TYR A 138 24.99 -19.27 -23.52
CA TYR A 138 24.74 -17.96 -22.95
C TYR A 138 23.51 -18.03 -22.04
N LEU A 139 23.55 -17.30 -20.92
CA LEU A 139 22.49 -17.28 -19.93
C LEU A 139 21.86 -15.90 -19.84
N SER A 140 20.55 -15.87 -19.58
CA SER A 140 19.88 -14.63 -19.18
C SER A 140 20.20 -14.27 -17.73
N GLN A 141 19.89 -13.05 -17.31
CA GLN A 141 19.69 -12.78 -15.89
C GLN A 141 18.43 -13.54 -15.40
N PRO A 142 18.44 -14.05 -14.16
CA PRO A 142 17.27 -14.72 -13.60
C PRO A 142 16.16 -13.69 -13.32
N VAL A 143 14.92 -14.05 -13.67
CA VAL A 143 13.73 -13.26 -13.33
C VAL A 143 12.84 -14.07 -12.38
N THR A 144 12.60 -13.54 -11.19
CA THR A 144 11.71 -14.14 -10.20
C THR A 144 10.32 -13.51 -10.29
N ILE A 145 9.33 -14.32 -10.61
CA ILE A 145 7.92 -13.95 -10.59
C ILE A 145 7.37 -14.18 -9.19
N MET A 146 6.77 -13.14 -8.61
CA MET A 146 6.11 -13.21 -7.31
C MET A 146 4.86 -12.32 -7.28
N LEU A 147 4.02 -12.53 -6.28
CA LEU A 147 2.85 -11.69 -6.07
C LEU A 147 3.28 -10.25 -5.72
N PRO A 148 2.44 -9.25 -6.03
CA PRO A 148 2.63 -7.92 -5.50
C PRO A 148 2.69 -8.00 -3.96
N GLN A 149 3.63 -7.26 -3.36
CA GLN A 149 3.53 -7.02 -1.94
C GLN A 149 2.32 -6.11 -1.75
N ALA A 150 1.46 -6.42 -0.78
CA ALA A 150 0.60 -5.39 -0.24
C ALA A 150 1.56 -4.31 0.27
N ASP A 151 1.45 -3.11 -0.28
CA ASP A 151 2.04 -1.92 0.33
C ASP A 151 1.32 -1.74 1.67
N VAL A 152 1.75 -2.50 2.68
CA VAL A 152 1.59 -2.09 4.06
C VAL A 152 2.67 -1.04 4.24
N GLU A 153 2.41 0.14 3.67
CA GLU A 153 2.99 1.36 4.19
C GLU A 153 2.81 1.26 5.71
N PRO A 154 3.87 1.30 6.52
CA PRO A 154 3.70 1.45 7.94
C PRO A 154 2.82 2.68 8.05
N THR A 155 1.58 2.50 8.52
CA THR A 155 0.78 3.63 8.96
C THR A 155 1.56 4.15 10.16
N GLU A 156 2.53 5.01 9.88
CA GLU A 156 3.08 5.91 10.87
C GLU A 156 1.82 6.53 11.50
N PRO A 157 1.59 6.35 12.81
CA PRO A 157 0.41 6.88 13.43
C PRO A 157 0.38 8.36 13.09
N ALA A 158 -0.63 8.78 12.33
CA ALA A 158 -0.79 10.17 11.94
C ALA A 158 -0.54 11.01 13.19
N PRO A 159 0.33 12.04 13.14
CA PRO A 159 0.51 12.92 14.29
C PRO A 159 -0.89 13.39 14.67
N ILE A 160 -1.31 13.05 15.89
CA ILE A 160 -2.60 13.44 16.44
C ILE A 160 -2.60 14.95 16.34
N SER A 161 -3.36 15.49 15.37
CA SER A 161 -3.48 16.93 15.22
C SER A 161 -4.25 17.39 16.44
N GLN A 162 -3.52 17.83 17.47
CA GLN A 162 -4.10 18.58 18.56
C GLN A 162 -4.77 19.78 17.90
N ASN A 163 -6.08 19.91 18.10
CA ASN A 163 -6.88 21.04 17.63
C ASN A 163 -6.05 22.32 17.79
N PRO A 164 -5.94 23.18 16.76
CA PRO A 164 -5.21 24.41 16.91
C PRO A 164 -5.81 25.16 18.11
N PRO A 165 -5.00 25.64 19.07
CA PRO A 165 -5.53 26.48 20.11
C PRO A 165 -6.21 27.66 19.42
N LEU A 166 -7.47 27.91 19.78
CA LEU A 166 -8.24 29.06 19.32
C LEU A 166 -7.42 30.32 19.64
N SER A 167 -6.62 30.79 18.70
CA SER A 167 -5.88 32.04 18.83
C SER A 167 -6.85 33.17 18.52
N LEU A 168 -7.56 33.58 19.58
CA LEU A 168 -8.37 34.78 19.53
C LEU A 168 -7.41 35.96 19.33
N SER A 169 -7.34 36.51 18.11
CA SER A 169 -6.55 37.70 17.82
C SER A 169 -6.93 38.78 18.83
N GLY A 170 -5.94 39.24 19.62
CA GLY A 170 -6.16 40.14 20.76
C GLY A 170 -6.95 41.40 20.40
N GLY A 171 -6.90 41.83 19.14
CA GLY A 171 -7.71 42.95 18.64
C GLY A 171 -9.22 42.73 18.71
N SER A 172 -9.71 41.50 18.51
CA SER A 172 -11.15 41.19 18.54
C SER A 172 -11.70 41.21 19.96
N ALA A 173 -10.95 40.68 20.94
CA ALA A 173 -11.34 40.71 22.34
C ALA A 173 -11.37 42.15 22.90
N ILE A 174 -10.37 42.96 22.55
CA ILE A 174 -10.30 44.37 22.96
C ILE A 174 -11.49 45.15 22.39
N ALA A 175 -11.83 44.95 21.11
CA ALA A 175 -12.98 45.62 20.49
C ALA A 175 -14.31 45.30 21.18
N LEU A 176 -14.54 44.03 21.56
CA LEU A 176 -15.76 43.62 22.26
C LEU A 176 -15.84 44.20 23.68
N ILE A 177 -14.72 44.21 24.42
CA ILE A 177 -14.66 44.78 25.77
C ILE A 177 -14.91 46.29 25.73
N VAL A 178 -14.30 47.00 24.77
CA VAL A 178 -14.52 48.44 24.58
C VAL A 178 -15.98 48.72 24.22
N ALA A 179 -16.56 47.97 23.27
CA ALA A 179 -17.97 48.14 22.92
C ALA A 179 -18.93 47.87 24.10
N ALA A 180 -18.68 46.81 24.89
CA ALA A 180 -19.50 46.47 26.05
C ALA A 180 -19.39 47.52 27.17
N SER A 181 -18.20 48.02 27.45
CA SER A 181 -17.99 49.07 28.47
C SER A 181 -18.66 50.39 28.09
N VAL A 182 -18.57 50.80 26.82
CA VAL A 182 -19.27 52.00 26.32
C VAL A 182 -20.78 51.84 26.41
N ALA A 183 -21.33 50.70 25.99
CA ALA A 183 -22.76 50.42 26.09
C ALA A 183 -23.25 50.42 27.55
N GLY A 184 -22.48 49.83 28.46
CA GLY A 184 -22.77 49.83 29.89
C GLY A 184 -22.81 51.25 30.48
N LEU A 185 -21.82 52.09 30.17
CA LEU A 185 -21.78 53.48 30.63
C LEU A 185 -22.98 54.30 30.14
N VAL A 186 -23.40 54.10 28.87
CA VAL A 186 -24.58 54.77 28.31
C VAL A 186 -25.85 54.33 29.02
N LEU A 187 -26.02 53.03 29.29
CA LEU A 187 -27.19 52.51 30.01
C LEU A 187 -27.27 53.03 31.44
N VAL A 188 -26.15 53.01 32.17
CA VAL A 188 -26.08 53.52 33.55
C VAL A 188 -26.38 55.03 33.57
N GLY A 189 -25.79 55.79 32.66
CA GLY A 189 -26.07 57.22 32.51
C GLY A 189 -27.55 57.50 32.20
N SER A 190 -28.17 56.70 31.31
CA SER A 190 -29.60 56.79 30.99
C SER A 190 -30.50 56.46 32.19
N MET A 191 -30.18 55.42 32.96
CA MET A 191 -30.92 55.09 34.18
C MET A 191 -30.79 56.20 35.24
N LEU A 192 -29.59 56.75 35.46
CA LEU A 192 -29.39 57.87 36.37
C LEU A 192 -30.14 59.11 35.91
N PHE A 193 -30.10 59.43 34.62
CA PHE A 193 -30.81 60.56 34.05
C PHE A 193 -32.33 60.43 34.22
N THR A 194 -32.90 59.27 33.91
CA THR A 194 -34.34 59.00 34.10
C THR A 194 -34.74 59.01 35.57
N PHE A 195 -33.88 58.51 36.47
CA PHE A 195 -34.12 58.56 37.92
C PHE A 195 -34.11 60.00 38.45
N ILE A 196 -33.12 60.81 38.05
CA ILE A 196 -33.04 62.24 38.40
C ILE A 196 -34.25 62.99 37.84
N GLN A 197 -34.65 62.70 36.59
CA GLN A 197 -35.87 63.27 36.02
C GLN A 197 -37.09 62.91 36.86
N LYS A 198 -37.29 61.63 37.20
CA LYS A 198 -38.40 61.22 38.07
C LYS A 198 -38.38 61.91 39.43
N LEU A 199 -37.21 62.10 40.04
CA LEU A 199 -37.06 62.86 41.28
C LEU A 199 -37.44 64.34 41.12
N ARG A 200 -37.16 64.94 39.96
CA ARG A 200 -37.49 66.33 39.64
C ARG A 200 -38.97 66.54 39.27
N TYR A 201 -39.66 65.48 38.86
CA TYR A 201 -41.10 65.47 38.50
C TYR A 201 -42.01 64.92 39.60
N LEU A 202 -41.49 64.52 40.77
CA LEU A 202 -42.33 64.14 41.90
C LEU A 202 -42.96 65.40 42.54
N PRO A 203 -44.31 65.52 42.59
CA PRO A 203 -44.96 66.59 43.31
C PRO A 203 -44.75 66.41 44.82
N SER A 204 -44.39 67.48 45.54
CA SER A 204 -44.33 67.45 47.00
C SER A 204 -45.74 67.20 47.55
N LEU A 205 -45.89 66.17 48.38
CA LEU A 205 -47.14 65.92 49.12
C LEU A 205 -46.85 65.66 50.59
N SER A 206 -47.47 66.49 51.43
CA SER A 206 -47.63 66.42 52.88
C SER A 206 -48.62 65.30 53.30
N PRO A 207 -48.69 64.92 54.60
CA PRO A 207 -49.12 63.58 55.01
C PRO A 207 -50.54 63.55 55.61
N ILE A 208 -51.43 62.64 55.18
CA ILE A 208 -52.71 62.36 55.89
C ILE A 208 -53.20 60.89 55.75
N HIS A 209 -53.32 60.24 56.92
CA HIS A 209 -54.31 59.30 57.49
C HIS A 209 -54.98 58.12 56.74
N ALA A 210 -55.13 57.03 57.51
CA ALA A 210 -55.70 55.72 57.20
C ALA A 210 -57.24 55.66 57.12
N ALA A 211 -57.74 54.68 56.36
CA ALA A 211 -59.12 54.56 55.89
C ALA A 211 -60.11 53.85 56.85
N SER A 212 -61.37 54.24 56.66
CA SER A 212 -62.62 53.90 57.36
C SER A 212 -63.27 52.59 56.88
N THR A 213 -64.18 52.01 57.69
CA THR A 213 -64.94 50.79 57.39
C THR A 213 -66.47 51.02 57.45
N ARG A 214 -67.21 50.43 56.49
CA ARG A 214 -68.48 49.65 56.63
C ARG A 214 -69.67 50.02 55.71
N HIS A 215 -70.03 49.02 54.91
CA HIS A 215 -71.34 48.38 54.66
C HIS A 215 -72.58 49.14 54.11
N ARG A 216 -73.09 48.61 52.98
CA ARG A 216 -74.48 48.13 52.71
C ARG A 216 -74.58 47.81 51.20
N ALA A 217 -75.47 47.00 50.64
CA ALA A 217 -76.20 45.76 50.92
C ALA A 217 -77.08 45.51 49.66
N LEU A 218 -77.62 44.29 49.49
CA LEU A 218 -78.69 43.84 48.57
C LEU A 218 -78.23 43.40 47.15
N SER A 219 -78.15 42.09 46.84
CA SER A 219 -79.22 41.12 46.44
C SER A 219 -79.76 41.39 45.03
N ALA A 220 -79.95 40.47 44.07
CA ALA A 220 -79.93 39.01 44.00
C ALA A 220 -79.92 38.52 42.52
N ALA A 221 -79.90 37.18 42.34
CA ALA A 221 -80.39 36.39 41.18
C ALA A 221 -79.42 36.23 39.99
N ARG A 222 -79.28 35.10 39.27
CA ARG A 222 -79.93 33.76 39.26
C ARG A 222 -79.09 32.82 38.34
N LEU A 223 -78.84 31.60 38.84
CA LEU A 223 -78.64 30.26 38.20
C LEU A 223 -77.90 30.07 36.83
N LYS A 224 -76.78 29.30 36.92
CA LYS A 224 -76.36 28.06 36.17
C LYS A 224 -76.12 28.10 34.63
N PRO A 225 -75.44 27.09 34.04
CA PRO A 225 -74.27 26.31 34.48
C PRO A 225 -73.22 26.03 33.36
N ASN A 226 -72.00 25.68 33.78
CA ASN A 226 -71.17 24.53 33.35
C ASN A 226 -71.04 24.17 31.84
N GLN A 227 -69.81 24.19 31.30
CA GLN A 227 -69.16 23.03 30.63
C GLN A 227 -67.81 23.38 29.97
N GLN A 228 -66.72 22.87 30.57
CA GLN A 228 -65.62 22.18 29.85
C GLN A 228 -66.10 20.72 29.61
N PRO A 229 -65.54 19.88 28.69
CA PRO A 229 -64.09 19.72 28.45
C PRO A 229 -63.63 19.17 27.05
N TYR A 230 -62.31 18.95 26.96
CA TYR A 230 -61.59 17.80 26.36
C TYR A 230 -61.28 17.67 24.85
N LEU A 231 -59.97 17.71 24.59
CA LEU A 231 -59.08 16.89 23.73
C LEU A 231 -59.64 15.99 22.62
N ARG A 232 -58.92 15.99 21.49
CA ARG A 232 -58.84 14.85 20.56
C ARG A 232 -57.40 14.65 20.09
N GLU A 233 -56.97 13.39 20.15
CA GLU A 233 -55.66 12.84 19.80
C GLU A 233 -55.72 12.06 18.47
N ARG A 234 -54.54 11.73 17.92
CA ARG A 234 -54.16 10.83 16.78
C ARG A 234 -54.19 11.46 15.38
N GLU A 235 -53.29 11.11 14.45
CA GLU A 235 -52.64 9.81 14.21
C GLU A 235 -51.34 9.92 13.38
N VAL A 236 -50.54 8.85 13.43
CA VAL A 236 -49.23 8.64 12.78
C VAL A 236 -49.41 8.19 11.32
N HIS A 237 -48.54 8.65 10.40
CA HIS A 237 -48.30 7.95 9.14
C HIS A 237 -46.80 7.85 8.83
N SER A 238 -46.38 6.61 8.55
CA SER A 238 -45.03 6.17 8.26
C SER A 238 -44.99 5.79 6.78
N GLU A 239 -44.15 6.46 5.99
CA GLU A 239 -43.89 6.06 4.59
C GLU A 239 -42.48 5.45 4.47
N ARG A 240 -42.44 4.20 4.04
CA ARG A 240 -41.24 3.48 3.59
C ARG A 240 -40.95 3.86 2.14
N MET A 241 -39.72 4.25 1.82
CA MET A 241 -39.23 4.32 0.45
C MET A 241 -38.61 2.98 0.04
N ALA A 242 -39.06 2.46 -1.10
CA ALA A 242 -38.59 1.22 -1.72
C ALA A 242 -37.36 1.48 -2.61
N TRP A 243 -36.37 0.59 -2.55
CA TRP A 243 -35.26 0.52 -3.49
C TRP A 243 -35.66 -0.30 -4.72
N THR A 244 -35.42 0.21 -5.93
CA THR A 244 -35.51 -0.53 -7.19
C THR A 244 -34.11 -0.74 -7.75
N LEU A 245 -33.83 -2.01 -8.09
CA LEU A 245 -32.57 -2.48 -8.65
C LEU A 245 -32.83 -2.74 -10.14
N ASP A 246 -32.28 -1.92 -11.04
CA ASP A 246 -32.36 -2.15 -12.49
C ASP A 246 -31.08 -2.86 -12.96
N VAL A 247 -31.26 -4.06 -13.53
CA VAL A 247 -30.21 -4.85 -14.19
C VAL A 247 -30.72 -5.26 -15.57
N PRO A 248 -30.04 -4.89 -16.67
CA PRO A 248 -30.21 -5.56 -17.95
C PRO A 248 -29.08 -6.57 -18.25
N HIS A 249 -29.47 -7.72 -18.77
CA HIS A 249 -28.64 -8.85 -19.20
C HIS A 249 -27.71 -8.54 -20.40
N PRO A 250 -26.61 -9.32 -20.56
CA PRO A 250 -25.75 -9.26 -21.74
C PRO A 250 -26.29 -10.09 -22.92
N THR A 251 -26.37 -9.46 -24.10
CA THR A 251 -26.68 -10.13 -25.36
C THR A 251 -25.42 -10.72 -25.97
N SER A 252 -25.44 -12.05 -26.16
CA SER A 252 -24.48 -12.82 -26.95
C SER A 252 -24.70 -12.60 -28.45
N GLN A 253 -23.65 -12.21 -29.19
CA GLN A 253 -23.53 -12.47 -30.63
C GLN A 253 -22.07 -12.67 -31.05
N PHE A 254 -21.77 -13.86 -31.59
CA PHE A 254 -20.64 -14.15 -32.47
C PHE A 254 -21.02 -13.79 -33.92
N PRO A 255 -20.03 -13.57 -34.80
CA PRO A 255 -20.04 -14.38 -36.02
C PRO A 255 -18.66 -14.92 -36.45
N LYS A 256 -18.77 -15.86 -37.38
CA LYS A 256 -17.76 -16.71 -38.04
C LYS A 256 -16.72 -15.93 -38.84
#